data_AF-A0A1Q5RJB3-F1
#
_entry.id   AF-A0A1Q5RJB3-F1
#
_cell.length_a   1.000
_cell.length_b   1.000
_cell.length_c   1.000
_cell.angle_alpha   90.00
_cell.angle_beta   90.00
_cell.angle_gamma   90.00
#
_symmetry.space_group_name_H-M   'P 1'
#
loop_
_entity.id
_entity.type
_entity.pdbx_description
1 polymer ?
#
loop_
_entity_poly.entity_id
_entity_poly.type
_entity_poly.pdbx_seq_one_letter_code
_entity_poly.pdbx_strand_id
1 'polypeptide(L)'
;MVALARNDAVEIDAAAQRLLSEAEPRALPKLSDLSTSSLSDLEALRRDLKTAEGNAQTSEARYVALIKTARDKTETDVRSLNVGDDRVSGFMSMIDEQHTAWIELTSKTLASHAEYDSAYEKCVALLVRDFGTYKVTNGQFVFPFQSSANVLNRAATAMAAAAKRISELDDERTRLRQSRLSRWKAFVED
;
A
#
# COMPACT_ATOMS: atom_id res chain seq x y z
N MET A 1 1.02 -21.89 -21.00
CA MET A 1 0.53 -20.49 -20.95
C MET A 1 -0.26 -20.19 -19.67
N VAL A 2 -1.36 -20.88 -19.31
CA VAL A 2 -2.06 -20.62 -18.01
C VAL A 2 -1.14 -20.66 -16.81
N ALA A 3 -0.25 -21.66 -16.75
CA ALA A 3 0.71 -21.78 -15.67
C ALA A 3 1.68 -20.58 -15.61
N LEU A 4 2.13 -20.07 -16.76
CA LEU A 4 2.99 -18.87 -16.83
C LEU A 4 2.23 -17.64 -16.32
N ALA A 5 1.02 -17.42 -16.81
CA ALA A 5 0.17 -16.30 -16.37
C ALA A 5 -0.16 -16.35 -14.87
N ARG A 6 -0.41 -17.54 -14.33
CA ARG A 6 -0.65 -17.73 -12.89
C ARG A 6 0.62 -17.43 -12.08
N ASN A 7 1.78 -17.91 -12.54
CA ASN A 7 3.05 -17.65 -11.88
C ASN A 7 3.38 -16.15 -11.90
N ASP A 8 3.22 -15.49 -13.04
CA ASP A 8 3.37 -14.04 -13.17
C ASP A 8 2.46 -13.29 -12.17
N ALA A 9 1.16 -13.64 -12.13
CA ALA A 9 0.21 -13.03 -11.19
C ALA A 9 0.65 -13.20 -9.73
N VAL A 10 1.18 -14.37 -9.35
CA VAL A 10 1.69 -14.62 -7.99
C VAL A 10 2.97 -13.84 -7.72
N GLU A 11 3.89 -13.75 -8.69
CA GLU A 11 5.15 -13.02 -8.55
C GLU A 11 4.93 -11.51 -8.37
N ILE A 12 4.09 -10.88 -9.21
CA ILE A 12 3.81 -9.44 -9.13
C ILE A 12 2.99 -9.07 -7.90
N ASP A 13 2.11 -9.96 -7.44
CA ASP A 13 1.34 -9.79 -6.21
C ASP A 13 2.25 -9.88 -4.96
N ALA A 14 3.15 -10.87 -4.94
CA ALA A 14 4.16 -10.99 -3.88
C ALA A 14 5.12 -9.78 -3.87
N ALA A 15 5.50 -9.27 -5.04
CA ALA A 15 6.31 -8.06 -5.16
C ALA A 15 5.62 -6.83 -4.55
N ALA A 16 4.32 -6.64 -4.81
CA ALA A 16 3.55 -5.57 -4.19
C ALA A 16 3.53 -5.69 -2.66
N GLN A 17 3.33 -6.91 -2.14
CA GLN A 17 3.36 -7.18 -0.70
C GLN A 17 4.71 -6.86 -0.05
N ARG A 18 5.82 -7.20 -0.72
CA ARG A 18 7.17 -6.88 -0.23
C ARG A 18 7.39 -5.38 -0.16
N LEU A 19 7.03 -4.64 -1.20
CA LEU A 19 7.16 -3.18 -1.22
C LEU A 19 6.32 -2.52 -0.13
N LEU A 20 5.10 -2.98 0.10
CA LEU A 20 4.27 -2.49 1.20
C LEU A 20 4.91 -2.78 2.57
N SER A 21 5.49 -3.97 2.74
CA SER A 21 6.19 -4.33 3.99
C SER A 21 7.47 -3.53 4.20
N GLU A 22 8.17 -3.18 3.11
CA GLU A 22 9.36 -2.32 3.16
C GLU A 22 9.01 -0.84 3.40
N ALA A 23 7.82 -0.40 3.02
CA ALA A 23 7.37 0.96 3.29
C ALA A 23 7.25 1.21 4.80
N GLU A 24 6.76 0.22 5.55
CA GLU A 24 6.60 0.28 7.00
C GLU A 24 7.22 -0.96 7.68
N PRO A 25 8.55 -1.07 7.79
CA PRO A 25 9.23 -2.28 8.27
C PRO A 25 9.07 -2.50 9.78
N ARG A 26 8.54 -1.51 10.52
CA ARG A 26 8.28 -1.57 11.96
C ARG A 26 6.82 -1.25 12.21
N ALA A 27 6.14 -2.09 12.99
CA ALA A 27 4.78 -1.83 13.41
C ALA A 27 4.69 -0.51 14.18
N LEU A 28 3.90 0.43 13.67
CA LEU A 28 3.63 1.69 14.35
C LEU A 28 2.65 1.48 15.52
N PRO A 29 2.89 2.12 16.69
CA PRO A 29 1.93 2.10 17.80
C PRO A 29 0.60 2.74 17.36
N LYS A 30 -0.52 2.44 18.03
CA LYS A 30 -1.78 3.14 17.76
C LYS A 30 -1.81 4.49 18.47
N LEU A 31 -2.59 5.44 17.94
CA LEU A 31 -2.75 6.76 18.55
C LEU A 31 -3.23 6.68 20.02
N SER A 32 -4.06 5.69 20.36
CA SER A 32 -4.51 5.42 21.74
C SER A 32 -3.39 5.01 22.69
N ASP A 33 -2.33 4.41 22.15
CA ASP A 33 -1.23 3.84 22.93
C ASP A 33 -0.19 4.92 23.27
N LEU A 34 -0.29 6.11 22.65
CA LEU A 34 0.64 7.22 22.86
C LEU A 34 0.44 7.97 24.17
N SER A 35 -0.58 7.60 24.94
CA SER A 35 -0.99 8.30 26.15
C SER A 35 0.07 8.31 27.26
N THR A 36 1.02 7.37 27.22
CA THR A 36 2.15 7.28 28.16
C THR A 36 3.51 7.56 27.50
N SER A 37 3.51 7.97 26.22
CA SER A 37 4.75 8.22 25.49
C SER A 37 5.49 9.44 26.03
N SER A 38 6.82 9.32 26.14
CA SER A 38 7.67 10.49 26.42
C SER A 38 7.76 11.41 25.19
N LEU A 39 8.22 12.65 25.38
CA LEU A 39 8.48 13.56 24.28
C LEU A 39 9.45 12.94 23.26
N SER A 40 10.50 12.27 23.73
CA SER A 40 11.46 11.59 22.87
C SER A 40 10.84 10.44 22.07
N ASP A 41 9.89 9.69 22.65
CA ASP A 41 9.17 8.63 21.94
C ASP A 41 8.29 9.21 20.83
N LEU A 42 7.60 10.31 21.11
CA LEU A 42 6.76 11.00 20.12
C LEU A 42 7.60 11.58 18.97
N GLU A 43 8.76 12.18 19.27
CA GLU A 43 9.67 12.67 18.24
C GLU A 43 10.27 11.54 17.38
N ALA A 44 10.60 10.40 18.01
CA ALA A 44 11.05 9.22 17.28
C ALA A 44 9.96 8.69 16.34
N LEU A 45 8.75 8.49 16.87
CA LEU A 45 7.60 8.07 16.08
C LEU A 45 7.31 9.02 14.92
N ARG A 46 7.41 10.33 15.13
CA ARG A 46 7.22 11.33 14.09
C ARG A 46 8.22 11.16 12.93
N ARG A 47 9.49 10.86 13.23
CA ARG A 47 10.50 10.59 12.20
C ARG A 47 10.21 9.28 11.47
N ASP A 48 9.86 8.23 12.20
CA ASP A 48 9.52 6.92 11.63
C ASP A 48 8.33 7.04 10.66
N LEU A 49 7.28 7.78 11.04
CA LEU A 49 6.13 8.08 10.19
C LEU A 49 6.51 8.84 8.91
N LYS A 50 7.40 9.83 9.02
CA LYS A 50 7.85 10.59 7.85
C LYS A 50 8.68 9.73 6.89
N THR A 51 9.47 8.81 7.44
CA THR A 51 10.20 7.82 6.65
C THR A 51 9.23 6.85 5.95
N ALA A 52 8.21 6.35 6.65
CA ALA A 52 7.21 5.46 6.07
C ALA A 52 6.44 6.12 4.92
N GLU A 53 5.98 7.37 5.10
CA GLU A 53 5.34 8.17 4.05
C GLU A 53 6.22 8.29 2.80
N GLY A 54 7.51 8.63 2.98
CA GLY A 54 8.46 8.76 1.87
C GLY A 54 8.76 7.43 1.17
N ASN A 55 8.85 6.34 1.92
CA ASN A 55 9.04 5.01 1.35
C ASN A 55 7.82 4.57 0.53
N ALA A 56 6.61 4.83 1.02
CA ALA A 56 5.37 4.54 0.28
C ALA A 56 5.32 5.32 -1.04
N GLN A 57 5.62 6.62 -1.00
CA GLN A 57 5.63 7.49 -2.19
C GLN A 57 6.66 7.08 -3.26
N THR A 58 7.80 6.52 -2.85
CA THR A 58 8.87 6.11 -3.77
C THR A 58 8.74 4.67 -4.26
N SER A 59 7.88 3.86 -3.64
CA SER A 59 7.72 2.44 -3.95
C SER A 59 6.99 2.18 -5.27
N GLU A 60 6.19 3.13 -5.77
CA GLU A 60 5.45 2.98 -7.03
C GLU A 60 6.41 2.77 -8.22
N ALA A 61 7.43 3.62 -8.36
CA ALA A 61 8.42 3.49 -9.43
C ALA A 61 9.18 2.15 -9.37
N ARG A 62 9.46 1.67 -8.14
CA ARG A 62 10.09 0.37 -7.91
C ARG A 62 9.16 -0.77 -8.34
N TYR A 63 7.86 -0.65 -8.10
CA TYR A 63 6.88 -1.64 -8.52
C TYR A 63 6.73 -1.73 -10.04
N VAL A 64 6.65 -0.58 -10.72
CA VAL A 64 6.58 -0.53 -12.19
C VAL A 64 7.81 -1.17 -12.83
N ALA A 65 9.00 -0.95 -12.27
CA ALA A 65 10.22 -1.60 -12.75
C ALA A 65 10.18 -3.14 -12.59
N LEU A 66 9.68 -3.63 -11.45
CA LEU A 66 9.50 -5.07 -11.20
C LEU A 66 8.50 -5.71 -12.16
N ILE A 67 7.37 -5.04 -12.42
CA ILE A 67 6.37 -5.47 -13.40
C ILE A 67 7.01 -5.61 -14.79
N LYS A 68 7.81 -4.61 -15.21
CA LYS A 68 8.50 -4.67 -16.50
C LYS A 68 9.44 -5.88 -16.60
N THR A 69 10.24 -6.14 -15.56
CA THR A 69 11.10 -7.34 -15.53
C THR A 69 10.30 -8.64 -15.60
N ALA A 70 9.15 -8.71 -14.91
CA ALA A 70 8.26 -9.88 -14.96
C ALA A 70 7.66 -10.07 -16.36
N ARG A 71 7.29 -8.97 -17.04
CA ARG A 71 6.80 -8.98 -18.43
C ARG A 71 7.84 -9.53 -19.39
N ASP A 72 9.08 -9.03 -19.33
CA ASP A 72 10.17 -9.42 -20.23
C ASP A 72 10.53 -10.91 -20.06
N LYS A 73 10.52 -11.40 -18.81
CA LYS A 73 10.69 -12.82 -18.49
C LYS A 73 9.54 -13.67 -19.07
N THR A 74 8.30 -13.24 -18.85
CA THR A 74 7.11 -13.95 -19.35
C THR A 74 7.09 -14.02 -20.88
N GLU A 75 7.51 -12.95 -21.56
CA GLU A 75 7.64 -12.93 -23.03
C GLU A 75 8.68 -13.94 -23.52
N THR A 76 9.84 -13.99 -22.85
CA THR A 76 10.89 -14.96 -23.16
C THR A 76 10.39 -16.40 -22.98
N ASP A 77 9.73 -16.66 -21.86
CA ASP A 77 9.19 -17.98 -21.52
C ASP A 77 8.12 -18.42 -22.52
N VAL A 78 7.18 -17.55 -22.91
CA VAL A 78 6.13 -17.93 -23.86
C VAL A 78 6.67 -18.15 -25.27
N ARG A 79 7.65 -17.36 -25.73
CA ARG A 79 8.29 -17.55 -27.04
C ARG A 79 9.04 -18.87 -27.12
N SER A 80 9.60 -19.36 -26.01
CA SER A 80 10.26 -20.66 -25.94
C SER A 80 9.32 -21.86 -26.16
N LEU A 81 8.00 -21.66 -26.04
CA LEU A 81 7.00 -22.70 -26.24
C LEU A 81 6.74 -23.03 -27.71
N ASN A 82 7.35 -22.32 -28.67
CA ASN A 82 7.18 -22.50 -30.11
C ASN A 82 5.70 -22.49 -30.56
N VAL A 83 4.87 -21.69 -29.90
CA VAL A 83 3.49 -21.44 -30.31
C VAL A 83 3.46 -20.34 -31.38
N GLY A 84 2.42 -20.31 -32.21
CA GLY A 84 2.30 -19.31 -33.28
C GLY A 84 2.30 -17.88 -32.76
N ASP A 85 2.86 -16.95 -33.55
CA ASP A 85 3.03 -15.54 -33.16
C ASP A 85 1.72 -14.85 -32.76
N ASP A 86 0.60 -15.18 -33.42
CA ASP A 86 -0.72 -14.65 -33.06
C ASP A 86 -1.14 -15.08 -31.64
N ARG A 87 -0.86 -16.33 -31.26
CA ARG A 87 -1.14 -16.85 -29.91
C ARG A 87 -0.24 -16.18 -28.87
N VAL A 88 1.03 -15.94 -29.20
CA VAL A 88 1.97 -15.16 -28.35
C VAL A 88 1.45 -13.74 -28.14
N SER A 89 1.08 -13.07 -29.23
CA SER A 89 0.59 -11.69 -29.19
C SER A 89 -0.67 -11.55 -28.32
N GLY A 90 -1.66 -12.43 -28.52
CA GLY A 90 -2.87 -12.46 -27.71
C GLY A 90 -2.60 -12.73 -26.22
N PHE A 91 -1.68 -13.66 -25.92
CA PHE A 91 -1.26 -13.94 -24.55
C PHE A 91 -0.58 -12.73 -23.90
N MET A 92 0.36 -12.09 -24.60
CA MET A 92 1.09 -10.94 -24.06
C MET A 92 0.19 -9.72 -23.86
N SER A 93 -0.81 -9.51 -24.73
CA SER A 93 -1.82 -8.46 -24.52
C SER A 93 -2.59 -8.66 -23.20
N MET A 94 -2.96 -9.90 -22.89
CA MET A 94 -3.63 -10.21 -21.61
C MET A 94 -2.71 -10.06 -20.38
N ILE A 95 -1.41 -10.35 -20.53
CA ILE A 95 -0.40 -10.06 -19.49
C ILE A 95 -0.31 -8.56 -19.26
N ASP A 96 -0.24 -7.76 -20.33
CA ASP A 96 -0.16 -6.30 -20.23
C ASP A 96 -1.38 -5.72 -19.51
N GLU A 97 -2.59 -6.18 -19.85
CA GLU A 97 -3.81 -5.78 -19.13
C GLU A 97 -3.82 -6.21 -17.66
N GLN A 98 -3.23 -7.36 -17.33
CA GLN A 98 -3.07 -7.82 -15.95
C GLN A 98 -2.13 -6.88 -15.19
N HIS A 99 -0.97 -6.59 -15.78
CA HIS A 99 0.06 -5.72 -15.22
C HIS A 99 -0.46 -4.31 -14.97
N THR A 100 -1.19 -3.71 -15.92
CA THR A 100 -1.80 -2.39 -15.73
C THR A 100 -2.73 -2.35 -14.52
N ALA A 101 -3.61 -3.34 -14.36
CA ALA A 101 -4.53 -3.36 -13.22
C ALA A 101 -3.82 -3.57 -11.88
N TRP A 102 -2.75 -4.38 -11.85
CA TRP A 102 -1.94 -4.55 -10.65
C TRP A 102 -1.15 -3.29 -10.30
N ILE A 103 -0.60 -2.58 -11.28
CA ILE A 103 0.05 -1.27 -11.08
C ILE A 103 -0.95 -0.28 -10.49
N GLU A 104 -2.14 -0.15 -11.09
CA GLU A 104 -3.15 0.79 -10.61
C GLU A 104 -3.58 0.50 -9.16
N LEU A 105 -3.86 -0.77 -8.85
CA LEU A 105 -4.23 -1.19 -7.51
C LEU A 105 -3.11 -0.92 -6.49
N THR A 106 -1.87 -1.26 -6.84
CA THR A 106 -0.71 -1.08 -5.95
C THR A 106 -0.40 0.40 -5.75
N SER A 107 -0.53 1.23 -6.79
CA SER A 107 -0.39 2.69 -6.73
C SER A 107 -1.40 3.30 -5.74
N LYS A 108 -2.68 2.94 -5.86
CA LYS A 108 -3.73 3.38 -4.92
C LYS A 108 -3.45 2.95 -3.47
N THR A 109 -2.91 1.73 -3.30
CA THR A 109 -2.57 1.18 -1.97
C THR A 109 -1.43 1.97 -1.35
N LEU A 110 -0.33 2.16 -2.08
CA LEU A 110 0.82 2.95 -1.63
C LEU A 110 0.44 4.41 -1.32
N ALA A 111 -0.39 5.03 -2.15
CA ALA A 111 -0.91 6.37 -1.90
C ALA A 111 -1.73 6.44 -0.60
N SER A 112 -2.58 5.45 -0.36
CA SER A 112 -3.41 5.39 0.86
C SER A 112 -2.56 5.16 2.12
N HIS A 113 -1.48 4.38 2.03
CA HIS A 113 -0.49 4.26 3.11
C HIS A 113 0.21 5.60 3.38
N ALA A 114 0.68 6.30 2.35
CA ALA A 114 1.29 7.62 2.50
C ALA A 114 0.32 8.63 3.13
N GLU A 115 -0.97 8.61 2.77
CA GLU A 115 -2.00 9.44 3.39
C GLU A 115 -2.22 9.09 4.86
N TYR A 116 -2.25 7.79 5.20
CA TYR A 116 -2.36 7.31 6.58
C TYR A 116 -1.18 7.82 7.43
N ASP A 117 0.06 7.58 6.96
CA ASP A 117 1.28 7.98 7.66
C ASP A 117 1.36 9.51 7.83
N SER A 118 1.00 10.26 6.79
CA SER A 118 0.94 11.73 6.85
C SER A 118 -0.11 12.24 7.84
N ALA A 119 -1.28 11.61 7.90
CA ALA A 119 -2.32 11.97 8.85
C ALA A 119 -1.93 11.62 10.30
N TYR A 120 -1.25 10.48 10.48
CA TYR A 120 -0.74 10.08 11.79
C TYR A 120 0.40 11.00 12.24
N GLU A 121 1.32 11.36 11.34
CA GLU A 121 2.40 12.32 11.62
C GLU A 121 1.83 13.65 12.13
N LYS A 122 0.75 14.15 11.53
CA LYS A 122 0.06 15.37 11.99
C LYS A 122 -0.50 15.25 13.40
N CYS A 123 -1.03 14.07 13.77
CA CYS A 123 -1.46 13.81 15.15
C CYS A 123 -0.27 13.86 16.11
N VAL A 124 0.82 13.15 15.78
CA VAL A 124 2.01 13.09 16.63
C VAL A 124 2.71 14.45 16.72
N ALA A 125 2.80 15.20 15.63
CA ALA A 125 3.37 16.54 15.60
C ALA A 125 2.62 17.50 16.53
N LEU A 126 1.29 17.38 16.61
CA LEU A 126 0.49 18.12 17.59
C LEU A 126 0.82 17.71 19.03
N LEU A 127 0.96 16.40 19.30
CA LEU A 127 1.34 15.89 20.62
C LEU A 127 2.74 16.32 21.04
N VAL A 128 3.68 16.41 20.10
CA VAL A 128 5.03 16.97 20.35
C VAL A 128 4.92 18.45 20.69
N ARG A 129 4.18 19.22 19.88
CA ARG A 129 4.05 20.68 20.04
C ARG A 129 3.41 21.06 21.37
N ASP A 130 2.36 20.35 21.77
CA ASP A 130 1.59 20.65 22.99
C ASP A 130 2.03 19.77 24.18
N PHE A 131 3.21 19.15 24.11
CA PHE A 131 3.69 18.25 25.15
C PHE A 131 3.72 18.93 26.52
N GLY A 132 3.23 18.23 27.55
CA GLY A 132 3.08 18.78 28.91
C GLY A 132 1.93 19.78 29.08
N THR A 133 1.26 20.19 28.00
CA THR A 133 0.12 21.12 28.04
C THR A 133 -1.22 20.38 28.01
N TYR A 134 -1.32 19.28 27.27
CA TYR A 134 -2.50 18.41 27.32
C TYR A 134 -2.46 17.50 28.55
N LYS A 135 -3.64 17.02 28.96
CA LYS A 135 -3.79 15.95 29.94
C LYS A 135 -4.21 14.67 29.24
N VAL A 136 -3.96 13.53 29.87
CA VAL A 136 -4.51 12.26 29.44
C VAL A 136 -5.58 11.84 30.44
N THR A 137 -6.78 11.54 29.96
CA THR A 137 -7.90 11.04 30.78
C THR A 137 -8.52 9.84 30.08
N ASN A 138 -8.58 8.68 30.74
CA ASN A 138 -9.11 7.44 30.15
C ASN A 138 -8.49 7.09 28.78
N GLY A 139 -7.18 7.32 28.61
CA GLY A 139 -6.47 7.10 27.34
C GLY A 139 -6.74 8.14 26.24
N GLN A 140 -7.50 9.20 26.52
CA GLN A 140 -7.78 10.29 25.59
C GLN A 140 -6.96 11.54 25.91
N PHE A 141 -6.48 12.21 24.87
CA PHE A 141 -5.81 13.50 24.97
C PHE A 141 -6.82 14.63 25.15
N VAL A 142 -6.75 15.31 26.29
CA VAL A 142 -7.58 16.47 26.65
C VAL A 142 -6.72 17.72 26.54
N PHE A 143 -6.96 18.51 25.50
CA PHE A 143 -6.26 19.76 25.26
C PHE A 143 -6.95 20.92 25.97
N PRO A 144 -6.21 21.90 26.50
CA PRO A 144 -6.81 23.12 27.06
C PRO A 144 -7.40 24.04 25.98
N PHE A 145 -6.95 23.91 24.73
CA PHE A 145 -7.42 24.71 23.60
C PHE A 145 -8.23 23.87 22.62
N GLN A 146 -9.43 24.34 22.30
CA GLN A 146 -10.32 23.68 21.32
C GLN A 146 -9.68 23.59 19.92
N SER A 147 -8.84 24.56 19.55
CA SER A 147 -8.11 24.54 18.28
C SER A 147 -7.21 23.32 18.14
N SER A 148 -6.48 22.94 19.20
CA SER A 148 -5.65 21.72 19.23
C SER A 148 -6.50 20.47 19.11
N ALA A 149 -7.58 20.37 19.88
CA ALA A 149 -8.53 19.25 19.79
C ALA A 149 -9.11 19.11 18.36
N ASN A 150 -9.47 20.21 17.71
CA ASN A 150 -9.98 20.22 16.34
C ASN A 150 -8.91 19.79 15.31
N VAL A 151 -7.64 20.14 15.51
CA VAL A 151 -6.54 19.67 14.66
C VAL A 151 -6.35 18.16 14.83
N LEU A 152 -6.30 17.65 16.07
CA LEU A 152 -6.18 16.22 16.33
C LEU A 152 -7.33 15.45 15.69
N ASN A 153 -8.57 15.88 15.92
CA ASN A 153 -9.76 15.18 15.42
C ASN A 153 -9.80 15.14 13.89
N ARG A 154 -9.42 16.22 13.20
CA ARG A 154 -9.32 16.23 11.73
C ARG A 154 -8.25 15.27 11.23
N ALA A 155 -7.06 15.28 11.84
CA ALA A 155 -5.98 14.38 11.47
C ALA A 155 -6.35 12.91 11.74
N ALA A 156 -6.94 12.61 12.89
CA ALA A 156 -7.42 11.27 13.23
C ALA A 156 -8.55 10.79 12.29
N THR A 157 -9.44 11.69 11.85
CA THR A 157 -10.47 11.38 10.86
C THR A 157 -9.86 11.05 9.50
N ALA A 158 -8.87 11.82 9.05
CA ALA A 158 -8.15 11.53 7.81
C ALA A 158 -7.42 10.18 7.88
N MET A 159 -6.76 9.90 9.02
CA MET A 159 -6.10 8.62 9.29
C MET A 159 -7.10 7.45 9.23
N ALA A 160 -8.27 7.59 9.84
CA ALA A 160 -9.32 6.57 9.79
C ALA A 160 -9.89 6.37 8.36
N ALA A 161 -10.03 7.45 7.58
CA ALA A 161 -10.47 7.37 6.19
C ALA A 161 -9.45 6.64 5.30
N ALA A 162 -8.15 6.95 5.46
CA ALA A 162 -7.07 6.27 4.76
C ALA A 162 -7.00 4.78 5.15
N ALA A 163 -7.11 4.45 6.45
CA ALA A 163 -7.15 3.07 6.92
C ALA A 163 -8.34 2.29 6.33
N LYS A 164 -9.52 2.93 6.26
CA LYS A 164 -10.70 2.33 5.61
C LYS A 164 -10.42 2.08 4.13
N ARG A 165 -9.80 3.04 3.43
CA ARG A 165 -9.46 2.90 2.01
C ARG A 165 -8.47 1.75 1.76
N ILE A 166 -7.47 1.58 2.63
CA ILE A 166 -6.54 0.44 2.58
C ILE A 166 -7.31 -0.88 2.68
N SER A 167 -8.23 -1.00 3.63
CA SER A 167 -9.07 -2.21 3.76
C SER A 167 -9.93 -2.47 2.52
N GLU A 168 -10.51 -1.43 1.90
CA GLU A 168 -11.28 -1.57 0.66
C GLU A 168 -10.41 -2.03 -0.52
N LEU A 169 -9.15 -1.59 -0.56
CA LEU A 169 -8.17 -1.99 -1.58
C LEU A 169 -7.71 -3.44 -1.40
N ASP A 170 -7.64 -3.95 -0.17
CA ASP A 170 -7.39 -5.38 0.08
C ASP A 170 -8.52 -6.28 -0.44
N ASP A 171 -9.77 -5.82 -0.32
CA ASP A 171 -10.91 -6.51 -0.93
C ASP A 171 -10.85 -6.45 -2.47
N GLU A 172 -10.47 -5.30 -3.03
CA GLU A 172 -10.27 -5.11 -4.48
C GLU A 172 -9.16 -6.04 -5.00
N ARG A 173 -8.07 -6.20 -4.25
CA ARG A 173 -6.98 -7.15 -4.54
C ARG A 173 -7.47 -8.58 -4.62
N THR A 174 -8.30 -8.99 -3.67
CA THR A 174 -8.88 -10.34 -3.66
C THR A 174 -9.78 -10.57 -4.87
N ARG A 175 -10.60 -9.58 -5.24
CA ARG A 175 -11.44 -9.62 -6.45
C ARG A 175 -10.61 -9.64 -7.72
N LEU A 176 -9.53 -8.87 -7.80
CA LEU A 176 -8.62 -8.84 -8.95
C LEU A 176 -7.97 -10.22 -9.18
N ARG A 177 -7.49 -10.88 -8.12
CA ARG A 177 -6.94 -12.25 -8.22
C ARG A 177 -7.96 -13.22 -8.84
N GLN A 178 -9.21 -13.17 -8.37
CA GLN A 178 -10.28 -14.04 -8.87
C GLN A 178 -10.63 -13.72 -10.33
N SER A 179 -10.79 -12.44 -10.68
CA SER A 179 -11.16 -12.04 -12.03
C SER A 179 -10.09 -12.42 -13.06
N ARG A 180 -8.81 -12.25 -12.72
CA ARG A 180 -7.68 -12.63 -13.59
C ARG A 180 -7.62 -14.12 -13.80
N LEU A 181 -7.81 -14.92 -12.74
CA LEU A 181 -7.87 -16.38 -12.86
C LEU A 181 -8.98 -16.84 -13.82
N SER A 182 -10.18 -16.25 -13.72
CA SER A 182 -11.30 -16.58 -14.61
C SER A 182 -11.01 -16.20 -16.07
N ARG A 183 -10.43 -15.02 -16.32
CA ARG A 183 -10.03 -14.59 -17.66
C ARG A 183 -8.98 -15.51 -18.29
N TRP A 184 -8.01 -15.98 -17.50
CA TRP A 184 -6.99 -16.90 -17.99
C TRP A 184 -7.51 -18.30 -18.33
N LYS A 185 -8.55 -18.76 -17.64
CA LYS A 185 -9.23 -20.02 -18.00
C LYS A 185 -9.93 -19.89 -19.34
N ALA A 186 -10.71 -18.82 -19.54
CA ALA A 186 -11.41 -18.56 -20.80
C ALA A 186 -10.44 -18.51 -22.00
N PHE A 187 -9.31 -17.80 -21.88
CA PHE A 187 -8.30 -17.70 -22.95
C PHE A 187 -7.70 -19.05 -23.41
N VAL A 188 -7.81 -20.11 -22.61
CA VAL A 188 -7.27 -21.43 -22.95
C VAL A 188 -8.36 -22.43 -23.34
N GLU A 189 -9.61 -22.13 -23.00
CA GLU A 189 -10.78 -22.85 -23.52
C GLU A 189 -11.14 -22.38 -24.94
N ASP A 190 -10.69 -21.18 -25.34
CA ASP A 190 -10.69 -20.63 -26.71
C ASP A 190 -9.46 -21.04 -27.56
#